data_AF-A0A947WAH0-F1
#
_entry.id   AF-A0A947WAH0-F1
#
_cell.length_a   1.000
_cell.length_b   1.000
_cell.length_c   1.000
_cell.angle_alpha   90.00
_cell.angle_beta   90.00
_cell.angle_gamma   90.00
#
_symmetry.space_group_name_H-M   'P 1'
#
loop_
_entity.id
_entity.type
_entity.pdbx_description
1 polymer ?
#
loop_
_entity_poly.entity_id
_entity_poly.type
_entity_poly.pdbx_seq_one_letter_code
_entity_poly.pdbx_strand_id
1 'polypeptide(L)' 'MPTLSVNKVKKLYYEEKLSVFEVAQILQKHPKSVFKFMGKNGLARRSAAEMNRIRFERKPLSFSIKQDLLTQKRN' A
#
# COMPACT_ATOMS: atom_id res chain seq x y z
N MET A 1 10.84 -21.54 -10.55
CA MET A 1 10.52 -20.10 -10.47
C MET A 1 9.01 -19.93 -10.39
N PRO A 2 8.43 -19.30 -9.34
CA PRO A 2 6.98 -19.09 -9.27
C PRO A 2 6.51 -18.26 -10.47
N THR A 3 5.44 -18.71 -11.11
CA THR A 3 4.77 -18.02 -12.21
C THR A 3 3.90 -16.90 -11.65
N LEU A 4 3.81 -15.78 -12.40
CA LEU A 4 2.90 -14.69 -12.03
C LEU A 4 1.46 -15.17 -12.24
N SER A 5 0.68 -15.20 -11.17
CA SER A 5 -0.76 -15.49 -11.20
C SER A 5 -1.55 -14.20 -11.00
N VAL A 6 -2.60 -14.00 -11.81
CA VAL A 6 -3.47 -12.83 -11.73
C VAL A 6 -4.09 -12.70 -10.35
N ASN A 7 -4.60 -13.81 -9.80
CA ASN A 7 -5.24 -13.83 -8.49
C ASN A 7 -4.26 -13.45 -7.38
N LYS A 8 -3.02 -13.93 -7.47
CA LYS A 8 -2.01 -13.62 -6.45
C LYS A 8 -1.57 -12.16 -6.50
N VAL A 9 -1.37 -11.60 -7.70
CA VAL A 9 -1.06 -10.17 -7.85
C VAL A 9 -2.24 -9.32 -7.40
N LYS A 10 -3.48 -9.69 -7.72
CA LYS A 10 -4.69 -8.98 -7.26
C LYS A 10 -4.80 -8.96 -5.74
N LYS A 11 -4.64 -10.11 -5.09
CA LYS A 11 -4.70 -10.20 -3.63
C LYS A 11 -3.65 -9.31 -2.95
N LEU A 12 -2.38 -9.51 -3.29
CA LEU A 12 -1.28 -8.75 -2.67
C LEU A 12 -1.40 -7.24 -2.94
N TYR A 13 -1.82 -6.87 -4.16
CA TYR A 13 -1.96 -5.47 -4.52
C TYR A 13 -3.25 -4.86 -3.95
N TYR A 14 -4.43 -5.31 -4.35
CA TYR A 14 -5.67 -4.62 -3.99
C TYR A 14 -6.12 -4.89 -2.54
N GLU A 15 -6.02 -6.13 -2.06
CA GLU A 15 -6.53 -6.49 -0.73
C GLU A 15 -5.52 -6.16 0.36
N GLU A 16 -4.27 -6.59 0.19
CA GLU A 16 -3.20 -6.37 1.17
C GLU A 16 -2.54 -4.99 1.04
N LYS A 17 -2.99 -4.17 0.08
CA LYS A 17 -2.52 -2.79 -0.18
C LYS A 17 -0.99 -2.68 -0.34
N LEU A 18 -0.32 -3.74 -0.75
CA LEU A 18 1.13 -3.73 -0.95
C LEU A 18 1.50 -2.94 -2.21
N SER A 19 2.66 -2.29 -2.17
CA SER A 19 3.26 -1.63 -3.33
C SER A 19 3.74 -2.64 -4.37
N VAL A 20 3.93 -2.20 -5.61
CA VAL A 20 4.47 -3.08 -6.67
C VAL A 20 5.85 -3.64 -6.30
N PHE A 21 6.66 -2.88 -5.55
CA PHE A 21 7.95 -3.34 -5.06
C PHE A 21 7.82 -4.46 -4.02
N GLU A 22 6.95 -4.30 -3.03
CA GLU A 22 6.65 -5.34 -2.03
C GLU A 22 6.09 -6.61 -2.72
N VAL A 23 5.15 -6.45 -3.65
CA VAL A 23 4.60 -7.57 -4.46
C VAL A 23 5.72 -8.28 -5.22
N ALA A 24 6.62 -7.52 -5.85
CA ALA A 24 7.73 -8.07 -6.62
C ALA A 24 8.72 -8.84 -5.74
N GLN A 25 9.01 -8.35 -4.54
CA GLN A 25 9.84 -9.04 -3.55
C GLN A 25 9.21 -10.37 -3.11
N ILE A 26 7.91 -10.36 -2.76
CA ILE A 26 7.18 -11.57 -2.34
C ILE A 26 7.15 -12.62 -3.47
N LEU A 27 7.00 -12.19 -4.71
CA LEU A 27 6.95 -13.07 -5.88
C LEU A 27 8.34 -13.41 -6.45
N GLN A 28 9.41 -12.87 -5.86
CA GLN A 28 10.79 -13.01 -6.33
C GLN A 28 10.92 -12.63 -7.81
N LYS A 29 10.34 -11.48 -8.19
CA LYS A 29 10.38 -10.92 -9.54
C LYS A 29 10.92 -9.50 -9.52
N HIS A 30 11.34 -9.04 -10.69
CA HIS A 30 11.65 -7.64 -10.90
C HIS A 30 10.34 -6.81 -10.94
N PRO A 31 10.27 -5.61 -10.32
CA PRO A 31 9.07 -4.75 -10.35
C PRO A 31 8.56 -4.44 -11.77
N LYS A 32 9.48 -4.24 -12.72
CA LYS A 32 9.15 -4.06 -14.15
C LYS A 32 8.33 -5.22 -14.73
N SER A 33 8.63 -6.46 -14.32
CA SER A 33 7.89 -7.64 -14.74
C SER A 33 6.47 -7.65 -14.19
N VAL A 34 6.28 -7.18 -12.94
CA VAL A 34 4.95 -7.02 -12.33
C VAL A 34 4.16 -5.93 -13.07
N PHE A 35 4.76 -4.76 -13.37
CA PHE A 35 4.08 -3.71 -14.14
C PHE A 35 3.65 -4.16 -15.54
N LYS A 36 4.52 -4.92 -16.24
CA LYS A 36 4.21 -5.49 -17.55
C LYS A 36 3.08 -6.52 -17.44
N PHE A 37 3.13 -7.37 -16.43
CA PHE A 37 2.09 -8.37 -16.17
C PHE A 37 0.75 -7.72 -15.85
N MET A 38 0.72 -6.69 -15.02
CA MET A 38 -0.49 -5.94 -14.70
C MET A 38 -1.11 -5.32 -15.97
N GLY A 39 -0.29 -4.67 -16.80
CA GLY A 39 -0.77 -4.09 -18.06
C GLY A 39 -1.33 -5.15 -19.02
N LYS A 40 -0.65 -6.30 -19.16
CA LYS A 40 -1.10 -7.41 -20.01
C LYS A 40 -2.43 -8.02 -19.56
N ASN A 41 -2.71 -8.00 -18.26
CA ASN A 41 -3.91 -8.62 -17.68
C ASN A 41 -5.00 -7.59 -17.29
N GLY A 42 -4.89 -6.33 -17.76
CA GLY A 42 -5.90 -5.30 -17.49
C GLY A 42 -6.02 -4.90 -16.01
N LEU A 43 -4.96 -5.08 -15.21
CA LEU A 43 -4.96 -4.68 -13.81
C LEU A 43 -4.65 -3.18 -13.70
N ALA A 44 -5.65 -2.41 -13.25
CA ALA A 44 -5.53 -0.97 -13.05
C ALA A 44 -4.43 -0.64 -12.02
N ARG A 45 -3.57 0.32 -12.38
CA ARG A 45 -2.53 0.80 -11.46
C ARG A 45 -3.11 1.89 -10.58
N ARG A 46 -2.63 1.98 -9.33
CA ARG A 46 -3.02 3.04 -8.41
C ARG A 46 -2.60 4.41 -8.93
N SER A 47 -3.44 5.40 -8.67
CA SER A 47 -3.09 6.81 -8.87
C SER A 47 -2.09 7.29 -7.82
N ALA A 48 -1.42 8.41 -8.08
CA ALA A 48 -0.54 9.05 -7.10
C ALA A 48 -1.29 9.43 -5.81
N ALA A 49 -2.53 9.89 -5.93
CA ALA A 49 -3.39 10.23 -4.80
C ALA A 49 -3.70 9.00 -3.93
N GLU A 50 -4.06 7.88 -4.56
CA GLU A 50 -4.34 6.62 -3.85
C GLU A 50 -3.09 6.08 -3.15
N MET A 51 -1.93 6.11 -3.83
CA MET A 51 -0.66 5.73 -3.21
C MET A 51 -0.33 6.57 -1.98
N ASN A 52 -0.50 7.90 -2.07
CA ASN A 52 -0.25 8.80 -0.96
C ASN A 52 -1.20 8.53 0.21
N ARG A 53 -2.48 8.28 -0.08
CA ARG A 53 -3.47 7.91 0.93
C ARG A 53 -3.09 6.62 1.65
N ILE A 54 -2.75 5.55 0.92
CA ILE A 54 -2.33 4.27 1.53
C ILE A 54 -1.07 4.47 2.38
N ARG A 55 -0.10 5.25 1.89
CA ARG A 55 1.13 5.54 2.64
C ARG A 55 0.85 6.32 3.91
N PHE A 56 -0.08 7.26 3.87
CA PHE A 56 -0.53 8.01 5.05
C PHE A 56 -1.24 7.09 6.05
N GLU A 57 -2.21 6.28 5.59
CA GLU A 57 -2.95 5.32 6.42
C GLU A 57 -2.04 4.27 7.09
N ARG A 58 -0.96 3.84 6.43
CA ARG A 58 0.00 2.87 6.99
C ARG A 58 0.95 3.46 8.03
N LYS A 59 1.08 4.78 8.12
CA LYS A 59 1.99 5.42 9.09
C LYS A 59 1.30 5.52 10.45
N PRO A 60 1.98 5.17 11.55
CA PRO A 60 1.46 5.49 12.87
C PRO A 60 1.36 7.00 13.04
N LEU A 61 0.33 7.45 13.79
CA LEU A 61 0.17 8.85 14.15
C LEU A 61 1.43 9.33 14.88
N SER A 62 2.07 10.38 14.35
CA SER A 62 3.28 10.96 14.95
C SER A 62 2.99 11.75 16.23
N PHE A 63 1.72 12.05 16.50
CA PHE A 63 1.29 12.75 17.69
C PHE A 63 -0.02 12.14 18.21
N SER A 64 -0.03 11.79 19.50
CA SER A 64 -1.24 11.44 20.22
C SER A 64 -1.58 12.61 21.12
N ILE A 65 -2.77 13.20 20.96
CA ILE A 65 -3.24 14.27 21.84
C ILE A 65 -3.34 13.69 23.26
N LYS A 66 -2.50 14.18 24.18
CA LYS A 66 -2.66 13.88 25.60
C LYS A 66 -3.94 14.56 26.11
N GLN A 67 -4.85 13.79 26.69
CA GLN A 67 -6.11 14.31 27.25
C GLN A 67 -5.91 15.36 28.35
N ASP A 68 -4.76 15.38 29.01
CA ASP A 68 -4.45 16.33 30.11
C ASP A 68 -4.48 17.81 29.73
N LEU A 69 -4.41 18.15 28.44
CA LEU A 69 -4.47 19.53 27.96
C LEU A 69 -5.90 20.10 27.94
N LEU A 70 -6.93 19.28 28.22
CA LEU A 70 -8.33 19.73 28.30
C LEU A 70 -8.71 20.27 29.70
N THR A 71 -7.83 20.15 30.70
CA THR A 71 -8.13 20.54 32.09
C THR A 71 -7.47 21.85 32.52
N GLN A 72 -7.17 22.77 31.59
CA GLN A 72 -6.94 24.16 32.00
C GLN A 72 -8.28 24.88 32.13
N LYS A 73 -8.97 24.54 33.23
CA LYS A 73 -10.09 25.27 33.78
C LYS A 73 -9.58 26.70 34.06
N ARG A 74 -10.02 27.67 33.26
CA ARG A 74 -9.88 29.11 33.55
C ARG A 74 -10.50 29.39 34.91
N ASN A 75 -9.68 29.78 35.88
CA ASN A 75 -10.12 30.55 37.05
C ASN A 75 -10.13 32.04 36.68
#